data_AF-A0AAU9W1A1-F1
#
_entry.id   AF-A0AAU9W1A1-F1
#
_cell.length_a   1.000
_cell.length_b   1.000
_cell.length_c   1.000
_cell.angle_alpha   90.00
_cell.angle_beta   90.00
_cell.angle_gamma   90.00
#
_symmetry.space_group_name_H-M   'P 1'
#
loop_
_entity.id
_entity.type
_entity.pdbx_description
1 polymer ?
#
loop_
_entity_poly.entity_id
_entity_poly.type
_entity_poly.pdbx_seq_one_letter_code
_entity_poly.pdbx_strand_id
1 'polypeptide(L)'
;MELWDWSLDVLKDTEMKSRINGSSSISAAQGNKLAVDVVKTLKTDRSDESFDLFWARIKQRKDKEIESIEDPVPPRKRKVPSRFELGQQQTHYFPQTAKDHYKQIYFEAIDFATTAITARFDQKDFKVYMNLQELLLKATAKQPYDAEVAEVLKVYSEDLNPYQLEGQLVLLPQVAASNAFDTSRFNVDDLISFFQSIDEPHKLLLSEICMLGKLLLVIPATNAASERSFSALKRVKTYLRATTGDARLNHLMTLHVHRDRT
;
A
#
# COMPACT_ATOMS: atom_id res chain seq x y z
N MET A 1 -26.29 -11.05 -7.50
CA MET A 1 -25.35 -9.96 -7.83
C MET A 1 -24.71 -9.56 -6.53
N GLU A 2 -23.49 -10.04 -6.34
CA GLU A 2 -22.86 -10.20 -5.03
C GLU A 2 -22.32 -8.86 -4.50
N LEU A 3 -22.19 -8.75 -3.17
CA LEU A 3 -21.60 -7.64 -2.40
C LEU A 3 -20.25 -7.10 -2.93
N TRP A 4 -19.61 -7.78 -3.87
CA TRP A 4 -18.43 -7.34 -4.61
C TRP A 4 -18.69 -6.09 -5.48
N ASP A 5 -19.88 -5.93 -6.07
CA ASP A 5 -20.23 -4.72 -6.84
C ASP A 5 -20.36 -3.48 -5.96
N TRP A 6 -20.68 -3.64 -4.67
CA TRP A 6 -20.76 -2.53 -3.72
C TRP A 6 -19.39 -1.97 -3.32
N SER A 7 -18.36 -2.83 -3.33
CA SER A 7 -16.98 -2.40 -3.14
C SER A 7 -16.46 -1.57 -4.33
N LEU A 8 -16.98 -1.79 -5.54
CA LEU A 8 -16.51 -1.18 -6.78
C LEU A 8 -16.87 0.31 -6.89
N ASP A 9 -17.99 0.76 -6.32
CA ASP A 9 -18.40 2.17 -6.39
C ASP A 9 -17.76 3.09 -5.32
N VAL A 10 -17.40 2.54 -4.16
CA VAL A 10 -16.52 3.24 -3.20
C VAL A 10 -15.08 3.26 -3.73
N LEU A 11 -14.70 2.26 -4.53
CA LEU A 11 -13.47 2.22 -5.32
C LEU A 11 -13.66 2.88 -6.69
N LYS A 12 -14.07 4.15 -6.77
CA LYS A 12 -13.68 4.97 -7.94
C LYS A 12 -12.15 5.07 -8.08
N ASP A 13 -11.43 4.73 -7.02
CA ASP A 13 -10.00 4.35 -7.03
C ASP A 13 -9.68 3.12 -7.91
N THR A 14 -10.65 2.39 -8.44
CA THR A 14 -10.40 1.37 -9.48
C THR A 14 -9.98 2.00 -10.81
N GLU A 15 -10.35 3.25 -11.07
CA GLU A 15 -9.82 4.03 -12.21
C GLU A 15 -8.37 4.48 -11.93
N MET A 16 -8.01 4.71 -10.66
CA MET A 16 -6.61 4.84 -10.26
C MET A 16 -5.87 3.51 -10.35
N LYS A 17 -6.45 2.38 -9.92
CA LYS A 17 -5.85 1.05 -10.12
C LYS A 17 -5.69 0.71 -11.60
N SER A 18 -6.63 1.10 -12.47
CA SER A 18 -6.50 0.89 -13.92
C SER A 18 -5.48 1.83 -14.54
N ARG A 19 -5.30 3.06 -14.04
CA ARG A 19 -4.16 3.93 -14.38
C ARG A 19 -2.82 3.42 -13.83
N ILE A 20 -2.83 2.81 -12.65
CA ILE A 20 -1.67 2.17 -11.99
C ILE A 20 -1.26 0.88 -12.71
N ASN A 21 -2.22 0.08 -13.18
CA ASN A 21 -1.95 -1.10 -14.00
C ASN A 21 -1.74 -0.76 -15.49
N GLY A 22 -2.20 0.39 -15.95
CA GLY A 22 -2.07 0.87 -17.34
C GLY A 22 -0.78 1.66 -17.61
N SER A 23 -0.07 2.08 -16.56
CA SER A 23 1.29 2.64 -16.66
C SER A 23 2.28 1.56 -16.21
N SER A 24 3.13 1.09 -17.12
CA SER A 24 3.91 -0.14 -16.91
C SER A 24 4.97 -0.08 -15.80
N SER A 25 5.27 1.10 -15.23
CA SER A 25 6.16 1.24 -14.08
C SER A 25 5.82 2.53 -13.33
N ILE A 26 5.13 2.42 -12.18
CA ILE A 26 4.97 3.54 -11.24
C ILE A 26 6.13 3.50 -10.24
N SER A 27 6.84 4.63 -10.12
CA SER A 27 7.87 4.80 -9.08
C SER A 27 7.25 4.78 -7.69
N ALA A 28 7.96 4.30 -6.67
CA ALA A 28 7.44 4.34 -5.29
C ALA A 28 7.04 5.77 -4.89
N ALA A 29 7.78 6.77 -5.37
CA ALA A 29 7.50 8.16 -5.10
C ALA A 29 6.20 8.65 -5.70
N GLN A 30 5.88 8.20 -6.90
CA GLN A 30 4.60 8.45 -7.53
C GLN A 30 3.49 7.69 -6.79
N GLY A 31 3.73 6.44 -6.39
CA GLY A 31 2.79 5.64 -5.60
C GLY A 31 2.44 6.29 -4.26
N ASN A 32 3.43 6.85 -3.56
CA ASN A 32 3.21 7.56 -2.30
C ASN A 32 2.42 8.86 -2.49
N LYS A 33 2.74 9.64 -3.53
CA LYS A 33 1.97 10.86 -3.89
C LYS A 33 0.51 10.52 -4.17
N LEU A 34 0.25 9.48 -4.94
CA LEU A 34 -1.11 8.99 -5.21
C LEU A 34 -1.82 8.58 -3.92
N ALA A 35 -1.16 7.85 -3.03
CA ALA A 35 -1.75 7.47 -1.74
C ALA A 35 -2.11 8.68 -0.88
N VAL A 36 -1.24 9.69 -0.83
CA VAL A 36 -1.49 10.95 -0.12
C VAL A 36 -2.67 11.70 -0.74
N ASP A 37 -2.77 11.72 -2.08
CA ASP A 37 -3.87 12.38 -2.77
C ASP A 37 -5.21 11.66 -2.55
N VAL A 38 -5.22 10.33 -2.52
CA VAL A 38 -6.39 9.53 -2.12
C VAL A 38 -6.79 9.83 -0.67
N VAL A 39 -5.83 9.96 0.24
CA VAL A 39 -6.15 10.35 1.62
C VAL A 39 -6.76 11.75 1.69
N LYS A 40 -6.33 12.69 0.83
CA LYS A 40 -6.94 14.02 0.77
C LYS A 40 -8.37 13.96 0.24
N THR A 41 -8.64 13.20 -0.82
CA THR A 41 -10.00 13.06 -1.37
C THR A 41 -10.93 12.36 -0.38
N LEU A 42 -10.46 11.31 0.31
CA LEU A 42 -11.24 10.65 1.35
C LEU A 42 -11.55 11.59 2.53
N LYS A 43 -10.64 12.51 2.87
CA LYS A 43 -10.88 13.54 3.88
C LYS A 43 -11.87 14.60 3.43
N THR A 44 -11.89 14.98 2.14
CA THR A 44 -12.93 15.87 1.60
C THR A 44 -14.28 15.18 1.55
N ASP A 45 -14.30 13.86 1.35
CA ASP A 45 -15.52 13.05 1.36
C ASP A 45 -16.06 12.80 2.78
N ARG A 46 -15.30 13.14 3.82
CA ARG A 46 -15.79 13.25 5.20
C ARG A 46 -16.55 14.57 5.41
N SER A 47 -17.58 14.79 4.61
CA SER A 47 -18.49 15.93 4.75
C SER A 47 -19.94 15.46 4.85
N ASP A 48 -20.79 16.27 5.46
CA ASP A 48 -22.21 15.98 5.55
C ASP A 48 -22.89 16.04 4.16
N GLU A 49 -22.38 16.90 3.28
CA GLU A 49 -22.87 17.08 1.91
C GLU A 49 -22.56 15.87 1.02
N SER A 50 -21.34 15.32 1.11
CA SER A 50 -20.97 14.10 0.39
C SER A 50 -21.74 12.89 0.89
N PHE A 51 -22.01 12.79 2.19
CA PHE A 51 -22.87 11.75 2.75
C PHE A 51 -24.31 11.87 2.25
N ASP A 52 -24.86 13.08 2.16
CA ASP A 52 -26.22 13.29 1.66
C ASP A 52 -26.35 12.93 0.18
N LEU A 53 -25.35 13.27 -0.64
CA LEU A 53 -25.27 12.84 -2.04
C LEU A 53 -25.12 11.31 -2.17
N PHE A 54 -24.30 10.69 -1.32
CA PHE A 54 -24.14 9.23 -1.26
C PHE A 54 -25.47 8.55 -0.88
N TRP A 55 -26.15 9.06 0.14
CA TRP A 55 -27.44 8.57 0.61
C TRP A 55 -28.54 8.72 -0.46
N ALA A 56 -28.56 9.84 -1.18
CA ALA A 56 -29.47 10.06 -2.29
C ALA A 56 -29.23 9.07 -3.45
N ARG A 57 -27.96 8.79 -3.79
CA ARG A 57 -27.60 7.77 -4.79
C ARG A 57 -28.02 6.37 -4.37
N ILE A 58 -27.85 6.01 -3.10
CA ILE A 58 -28.29 4.71 -2.56
C ILE A 58 -29.80 4.57 -2.69
N LYS A 59 -30.57 5.60 -2.30
CA LYS A 59 -32.04 5.59 -2.45
C LYS A 59 -32.45 5.45 -3.91
N GLN A 60 -31.85 6.24 -4.81
CA GLN A 60 -32.15 6.19 -6.24
C GLN A 60 -31.85 4.81 -6.87
N ARG A 61 -30.83 4.09 -6.38
CA ARG A 61 -30.53 2.73 -6.85
C ARG A 61 -31.42 1.67 -6.20
N LYS A 62 -31.77 1.81 -4.91
CA LYS A 62 -32.79 0.98 -4.27
C LYS A 62 -34.09 1.00 -5.08
N ASP A 63 -34.54 2.18 -5.46
CA ASP A 63 -35.78 2.37 -6.22
C ASP A 63 -35.72 1.82 -7.66
N LYS A 64 -34.52 1.62 -8.23
CA LYS A 64 -34.32 1.18 -9.63
C LYS A 64 -33.98 -0.30 -9.79
N GLU A 65 -33.26 -0.90 -8.84
CA GLU A 65 -32.63 -2.21 -9.03
C GLU A 65 -33.11 -3.30 -8.06
N ILE A 66 -33.61 -2.94 -6.87
CA ILE A 66 -33.94 -3.94 -5.84
C ILE A 66 -35.20 -3.54 -5.05
N GLU A 67 -36.36 -3.94 -5.57
CA GLU A 67 -37.68 -3.72 -4.96
C GLU A 67 -37.87 -4.51 -3.64
N SER A 68 -36.97 -5.44 -3.32
CA SER A 68 -37.10 -6.42 -2.22
C SER A 68 -36.33 -6.08 -0.93
N ILE A 69 -35.69 -4.91 -0.82
CA ILE A 69 -34.93 -4.52 0.39
C ILE A 69 -35.82 -3.66 1.30
N GLU A 70 -36.11 -4.17 2.50
CA GLU A 70 -36.82 -3.45 3.56
C GLU A 70 -36.14 -2.12 3.91
N ASP A 71 -36.93 -1.16 4.39
CA ASP A 71 -36.39 0.14 4.79
C ASP A 71 -35.38 -0.01 5.93
N PRO A 72 -34.35 0.86 5.97
CA PRO A 72 -33.31 0.80 7.00
C PRO A 72 -33.93 0.97 8.39
N VAL A 73 -34.05 -0.13 9.13
CA VAL A 73 -34.55 -0.15 10.51
C VAL A 73 -33.38 0.18 11.44
N PRO A 74 -33.52 1.15 12.37
CA PRO A 74 -32.48 1.42 13.34
C PRO A 74 -32.19 0.17 14.20
N PRO A 75 -30.93 -0.07 14.59
CA PRO A 75 -30.58 -1.23 15.40
C PRO A 75 -31.39 -1.27 16.70
N ARG A 76 -31.84 -2.46 17.09
CA ARG A 76 -32.64 -2.68 18.30
C ARG A 76 -31.86 -2.18 19.52
N LYS A 77 -32.39 -1.16 20.21
CA LYS A 77 -31.84 -0.64 21.48
C LYS A 77 -31.72 -1.78 22.48
N ARG A 78 -30.49 -2.18 22.83
CA ARG A 78 -30.24 -3.11 23.92
C ARG A 78 -30.01 -2.30 25.19
N LYS A 79 -30.91 -2.42 26.18
CA LYS A 79 -30.64 -1.91 27.53
C LYS A 79 -29.49 -2.70 28.14
N VAL A 80 -28.55 -1.99 28.77
CA VAL A 80 -27.47 -2.63 29.53
C VAL A 80 -28.10 -3.33 30.75
N PRO A 81 -27.62 -4.53 31.14
CA PRO A 81 -28.05 -5.16 32.38
C PRO A 81 -27.82 -4.22 33.58
N SER A 82 -28.86 -4.02 34.40
CA SER A 82 -28.93 -3.06 35.52
C SER A 82 -27.71 -3.07 36.47
N ARG A 83 -26.99 -4.19 36.56
CA ARG A 83 -25.77 -4.34 37.37
C ARG A 83 -24.60 -3.40 36.99
N PHE A 84 -24.65 -2.76 35.82
CA PHE A 84 -23.62 -1.83 35.34
C PHE A 84 -24.07 -0.36 35.33
N GLU A 85 -25.27 -0.03 35.83
CA GLU A 85 -25.76 1.36 35.93
C GLU A 85 -25.15 2.07 37.16
N LEU A 86 -23.89 2.50 37.05
CA LEU A 86 -23.27 3.42 38.01
C LEU A 86 -23.31 4.85 37.44
N GLY A 87 -24.29 5.63 37.89
CA GLY A 87 -24.38 7.08 37.65
C GLY A 87 -25.41 7.51 36.59
N GLN A 88 -26.03 8.68 36.81
CA GLN A 88 -26.95 9.35 35.88
C GLN A 88 -26.22 9.95 34.66
N GLN A 89 -25.48 9.15 33.92
CA GLN A 89 -24.93 9.56 32.64
C GLN A 89 -25.35 8.55 31.60
N GLN A 90 -26.26 8.96 30.71
CA GLN A 90 -26.48 8.28 29.44
C GLN A 90 -25.21 8.49 28.58
N THR A 91 -24.16 7.74 28.84
CA THR A 91 -22.84 7.87 28.19
C THR A 91 -22.79 7.31 26.77
N HIS A 92 -23.92 6.90 26.19
CA HIS A 92 -23.94 6.28 24.86
C HIS A 92 -24.88 7.06 23.93
N TYR A 93 -24.27 7.66 22.90
CA TYR A 93 -24.96 8.28 21.78
C TYR A 93 -25.67 7.18 20.98
N PHE A 94 -26.98 7.04 21.19
CA PHE A 94 -27.80 6.18 20.34
C PHE A 94 -28.27 7.01 19.13
N PRO A 95 -27.96 6.61 17.88
CA PRO A 95 -28.46 7.33 16.71
C PRO A 95 -29.99 7.33 16.72
N GLN A 96 -30.61 8.50 16.63
CA GLN A 96 -32.07 8.64 16.67
C GLN A 96 -32.72 8.27 15.34
N THR A 97 -31.99 8.40 14.24
CA THR A 97 -32.45 8.09 12.88
C THR A 97 -31.60 6.98 12.27
N ALA A 98 -32.19 6.12 11.43
CA ALA A 98 -31.43 5.14 10.65
C ALA A 98 -30.36 5.81 9.77
N LYS A 99 -30.66 7.00 9.24
CA LYS A 99 -29.71 7.85 8.50
C LYS A 99 -28.47 8.20 9.35
N ASP A 100 -28.65 8.54 10.62
CA ASP A 100 -27.54 8.91 11.52
C ASP A 100 -26.67 7.70 11.88
N HIS A 101 -27.27 6.52 12.01
CA HIS A 101 -26.52 5.27 12.22
C HIS A 101 -25.63 4.94 11.01
N TYR A 102 -26.16 5.04 9.79
CA TYR A 102 -25.35 4.82 8.58
C TYR A 102 -24.33 5.93 8.34
N LYS A 103 -24.61 7.16 8.79
CA LYS A 103 -23.64 8.25 8.79
C LYS A 103 -22.43 7.94 9.66
N GLN A 104 -22.65 7.38 10.85
CA GLN A 104 -21.57 6.92 11.72
C GLN A 104 -20.74 5.83 11.05
N ILE A 105 -21.37 4.80 10.49
CA ILE A 105 -20.67 3.71 9.78
C ILE A 105 -19.88 4.26 8.58
N TYR A 106 -20.44 5.21 7.84
CA TYR A 106 -19.77 5.84 6.70
C TYR A 106 -18.49 6.56 7.13
N PHE A 107 -18.56 7.38 8.19
CA PHE A 107 -17.37 8.06 8.71
C PHE A 107 -16.36 7.10 9.33
N GLU A 108 -16.81 6.07 10.05
CA GLU A 108 -15.93 5.02 10.58
C GLU A 108 -15.20 4.28 9.45
N ALA A 109 -15.87 4.01 8.33
CA ALA A 109 -15.26 3.37 7.17
C ALA A 109 -14.20 4.27 6.50
N ILE A 110 -14.49 5.58 6.35
CA ILE A 110 -13.52 6.55 5.82
C ILE A 110 -12.33 6.70 6.76
N ASP A 111 -12.57 6.83 8.06
CA ASP A 111 -11.52 6.98 9.06
C ASP A 111 -10.64 5.73 9.14
N PHE A 112 -11.25 4.54 9.05
CA PHE A 112 -10.52 3.29 8.95
C PHE A 112 -9.69 3.20 7.67
N ALA A 113 -10.27 3.53 6.51
CA ALA A 113 -9.57 3.49 5.22
C ALA A 113 -8.39 4.47 5.20
N THR A 114 -8.60 5.71 5.64
CA THR A 114 -7.53 6.71 5.73
C THR A 114 -6.43 6.27 6.68
N THR A 115 -6.79 5.77 7.88
CA THR A 115 -5.81 5.27 8.86
C THR A 115 -5.01 4.10 8.31
N ALA A 116 -5.67 3.14 7.64
CA ALA A 116 -5.02 1.98 7.05
C ALA A 116 -4.05 2.37 5.93
N ILE A 117 -4.43 3.31 5.06
CA ILE A 117 -3.57 3.83 4.00
C ILE A 117 -2.38 4.57 4.63
N THR A 118 -2.61 5.50 5.57
CA THR A 118 -1.51 6.22 6.22
C THR A 118 -0.56 5.28 6.95
N ALA A 119 -1.07 4.30 7.70
CA ALA A 119 -0.23 3.33 8.42
C ALA A 119 0.63 2.46 7.49
N ARG A 120 0.18 2.25 6.25
CA ARG A 120 0.92 1.50 5.24
C ARG A 120 2.03 2.33 4.57
N PHE A 121 1.76 3.60 4.25
CA PHE A 121 2.71 4.46 3.53
C PHE A 121 3.65 5.27 4.44
N ASP A 122 3.31 5.48 5.72
CA ASP A 122 4.17 6.16 6.71
C ASP A 122 5.18 5.24 7.41
N GLN A 123 5.51 4.10 6.81
CA GLN A 123 6.51 3.18 7.34
C GLN A 123 7.93 3.75 7.13
N LYS A 124 8.78 3.62 8.15
CA LYS A 124 10.19 4.07 8.08
C LYS A 124 10.93 3.38 6.93
N ASP A 125 10.73 2.07 6.80
CA ASP A 125 11.39 1.25 5.77
C ASP A 125 10.96 1.63 4.36
N PHE A 126 9.68 2.01 4.18
CA PHE A 126 9.18 2.51 2.90
C PHE A 126 9.80 3.86 2.54
N LYS A 127 10.04 4.74 3.52
CA LYS A 127 10.76 6.01 3.30
C LYS A 127 12.21 5.78 2.86
N VAL A 128 12.88 4.78 3.44
CA VAL A 128 14.23 4.39 3.00
C VAL A 128 14.22 3.88 1.55
N TYR A 129 13.26 3.02 1.21
CA TYR A 129 13.08 2.51 -0.16
C TYR A 129 12.83 3.63 -1.18
N MET A 130 11.97 4.58 -0.81
CA MET A 130 11.69 5.78 -1.59
C MET A 130 12.95 6.60 -1.87
N ASN A 131 13.76 6.84 -0.84
CA ASN A 131 14.99 7.62 -0.97
C ASN A 131 16.02 6.92 -1.85
N LEU A 132 16.17 5.59 -1.71
CA LEU A 132 17.04 4.78 -2.58
C LEU A 132 16.64 4.90 -4.05
N GLN A 133 15.33 4.80 -4.31
CA GLN A 133 14.82 4.91 -5.66
C GLN A 133 14.98 6.33 -6.22
N GLU A 134 14.62 7.35 -5.44
CA GLU A 134 14.79 8.75 -5.84
C GLU A 134 16.25 9.13 -6.03
N LEU A 135 17.17 8.61 -5.23
CA LEU A 135 18.61 8.79 -5.37
C LEU A 135 19.08 8.37 -6.77
N LEU A 136 18.75 7.15 -7.18
CA LEU A 136 19.18 6.63 -8.49
C LEU A 136 18.54 7.41 -9.64
N LEU A 137 17.26 7.77 -9.52
CA LEU A 137 16.57 8.56 -10.54
C LEU A 137 17.11 10.00 -10.63
N LYS A 138 17.33 10.69 -9.50
CA LYS A 138 17.91 12.05 -9.48
C LYS A 138 19.35 12.05 -9.96
N ALA A 139 20.13 11.03 -9.60
CA ALA A 139 21.48 10.85 -10.11
C ALA A 139 21.47 10.73 -11.64
N THR A 140 20.64 9.85 -12.22
CA THR A 140 20.52 9.71 -13.69
C THR A 140 20.10 11.00 -14.39
N ALA A 141 19.20 11.78 -13.78
CA ALA A 141 18.69 13.03 -14.32
C ALA A 141 19.60 14.26 -14.06
N LYS A 142 20.76 14.07 -13.41
CA LYS A 142 21.70 15.14 -13.00
C LYS A 142 21.05 16.21 -12.10
N GLN A 143 20.13 15.79 -11.24
CA GLN A 143 19.50 16.65 -10.23
C GLN A 143 20.27 16.62 -8.90
N PRO A 144 20.12 17.62 -8.01
CA PRO A 144 20.73 17.57 -6.68
C PRO A 144 20.14 16.40 -5.86
N TYR A 145 21.01 15.60 -5.22
CA TYR A 145 20.65 14.37 -4.51
C TYR A 145 21.26 14.27 -3.09
N ASP A 146 21.75 15.39 -2.54
CA ASP A 146 22.53 15.43 -1.29
C ASP A 146 21.72 14.97 -0.07
N ALA A 147 20.41 15.24 -0.06
CA ALA A 147 19.52 14.87 1.04
C ALA A 147 19.27 13.35 1.06
N GLU A 148 19.07 12.75 -0.11
CA GLU A 148 18.81 11.32 -0.28
C GLU A 148 20.05 10.50 0.05
N VAL A 149 21.24 10.96 -0.38
CA VAL A 149 22.51 10.32 -0.01
C VAL A 149 22.68 10.28 1.51
N ALA A 150 22.43 11.40 2.19
CA ALA A 150 22.58 11.47 3.64
C ALA A 150 21.61 10.54 4.38
N GLU A 151 20.39 10.33 3.88
CA GLU A 151 19.42 9.41 4.48
C GLU A 151 19.74 7.94 4.18
N VAL A 152 20.22 7.63 2.97
CA VAL A 152 20.64 6.28 2.60
C VAL A 152 21.89 5.85 3.37
N LEU A 153 22.90 6.72 3.47
CA LEU A 153 24.14 6.45 4.21
C LEU A 153 23.91 6.29 5.71
N LYS A 154 22.87 6.89 6.30
CA LYS A 154 22.51 6.65 7.71
C LYS A 154 22.03 5.24 7.98
N VAL A 155 21.40 4.60 6.99
CA VAL A 155 20.80 3.27 7.14
C VAL A 155 21.76 2.18 6.67
N TYR A 156 22.52 2.44 5.61
CA TYR A 156 23.43 1.48 4.97
C TYR A 156 24.90 1.89 5.09
N SER A 157 25.30 2.53 6.20
CA SER A 157 26.69 2.97 6.43
C SER A 157 27.70 1.82 6.45
N GLU A 158 27.27 0.61 6.78
CA GLU A 158 28.13 -0.57 6.83
C GLU A 158 28.28 -1.26 5.46
N ASP A 159 27.28 -1.13 4.59
CA ASP A 159 27.22 -1.83 3.29
C ASP A 159 27.77 -0.97 2.14
N LEU A 160 27.83 0.35 2.31
CA LEU A 160 28.18 1.30 1.23
C LEU A 160 29.40 2.14 1.58
N ASN A 161 30.30 2.31 0.61
CA ASN A 161 31.44 3.21 0.73
C ASN A 161 31.07 4.62 0.22
N PRO A 162 30.97 5.65 1.09
CA PRO A 162 30.46 6.96 0.70
C PRO A 162 31.32 7.63 -0.39
N TYR A 163 32.64 7.53 -0.29
CA TYR A 163 33.57 8.12 -1.28
C TYR A 163 33.48 7.46 -2.66
N GLN A 164 33.29 6.14 -2.71
CA GLN A 164 33.15 5.42 -3.98
C GLN A 164 31.77 5.66 -4.58
N LEU A 165 30.75 5.71 -3.74
CA LEU A 165 29.38 5.99 -4.15
C LEU A 165 29.25 7.37 -4.79
N GLU A 166 29.79 8.42 -4.17
CA GLU A 166 29.75 9.78 -4.74
C GLU A 166 30.42 9.84 -6.13
N GLY A 167 31.59 9.22 -6.28
CA GLY A 167 32.28 9.13 -7.57
C GLY A 167 31.47 8.36 -8.62
N GLN A 168 30.87 7.24 -8.23
CA GLN A 168 30.07 6.41 -9.12
C GLN A 168 28.75 7.08 -9.52
N LEU A 169 28.07 7.79 -8.62
CA LEU A 169 26.83 8.52 -8.90
C LEU A 169 27.05 9.64 -9.93
N VAL A 170 28.23 10.28 -9.95
CA VAL A 170 28.60 11.27 -10.97
C VAL A 170 28.83 10.63 -12.34
N LEU A 171 29.34 9.39 -12.37
CA LEU A 171 29.59 8.65 -13.61
C LEU A 171 28.31 8.02 -14.19
N LEU A 172 27.32 7.73 -13.35
CA LEU A 172 26.08 7.04 -13.72
C LEU A 172 25.38 7.66 -14.96
N PRO A 173 25.18 8.99 -15.08
CA PRO A 173 24.53 9.59 -16.25
C PRO A 173 25.33 9.43 -17.55
N GLN A 174 26.66 9.42 -17.45
CA GLN A 174 27.54 9.25 -18.61
C GLN A 174 27.46 7.81 -19.12
N VAL A 175 27.46 6.83 -18.21
CA VAL A 175 27.32 5.41 -18.56
C VAL A 175 25.91 5.07 -19.06
N ALA A 176 24.88 5.70 -18.49
CA ALA A 176 23.51 5.56 -18.99
C ALA A 176 23.37 6.12 -20.41
N ALA A 177 23.93 7.30 -20.67
CA ALA A 177 23.92 7.90 -22.00
C ALA A 177 24.74 7.10 -23.03
N SER A 178 25.88 6.50 -22.64
CA SER A 178 26.67 5.65 -23.54
C SER A 178 25.94 4.36 -23.93
N ASN A 179 25.05 3.87 -23.06
CA ASN A 179 24.22 2.69 -23.31
C ASN A 179 22.89 3.04 -24.00
N ALA A 180 22.78 4.23 -24.59
CA ALA A 180 21.61 4.72 -25.34
C ALA A 180 20.31 4.87 -24.53
N PHE A 181 20.40 5.00 -23.19
CA PHE A 181 19.24 5.34 -22.36
C PHE A 181 18.98 6.84 -22.35
N ASP A 182 17.71 7.23 -22.44
CA ASP A 182 17.30 8.62 -22.30
C ASP A 182 17.28 9.02 -20.82
N THR A 183 18.33 9.74 -20.40
CA THR A 183 18.49 10.23 -19.02
C THR A 183 17.39 11.18 -18.57
N SER A 184 16.57 11.71 -19.48
CA SER A 184 15.48 12.65 -19.16
C SER A 184 14.17 11.96 -18.75
N ARG A 185 13.98 10.69 -19.12
CA ARG A 185 12.74 9.92 -18.89
C ARG A 185 13.01 8.56 -18.24
N PHE A 186 14.09 8.45 -17.49
CA PHE A 186 14.53 7.20 -16.90
C PHE A 186 13.52 6.68 -15.86
N ASN A 187 12.94 5.51 -16.13
CA ASN A 187 12.00 4.81 -15.24
C ASN A 187 12.65 3.63 -14.51
N VAL A 188 11.89 2.97 -13.64
CA VAL A 188 12.36 1.80 -12.88
C VAL A 188 12.67 0.62 -13.80
N ASP A 189 11.86 0.44 -14.85
CA ASP A 189 12.09 -0.60 -15.87
C ASP A 189 13.38 -0.34 -16.66
N ASP A 190 13.69 0.93 -16.91
CA ASP A 190 14.94 1.34 -17.56
C ASP A 190 16.15 1.09 -16.66
N LEU A 191 15.97 1.23 -15.34
CA LEU A 191 16.99 0.92 -14.34
C LEU A 191 17.30 -0.59 -14.28
N ILE A 192 16.28 -1.44 -14.38
CA ILE A 192 16.46 -2.89 -14.43
C ILE A 192 17.12 -3.32 -15.75
N SER A 193 16.66 -2.79 -16.88
CA SER A 193 17.26 -3.09 -18.18
C SER A 193 18.68 -2.54 -18.30
N PHE A 194 18.97 -1.40 -17.69
CA PHE A 194 20.32 -0.87 -17.54
C PHE A 194 21.21 -1.88 -16.80
N PHE A 195 20.81 -2.36 -15.61
CA PHE A 195 21.59 -3.37 -14.89
C PHE A 195 21.79 -4.69 -15.64
N GLN A 196 20.85 -5.07 -16.51
CA GLN A 196 20.96 -6.26 -17.36
C GLN A 196 21.90 -6.05 -18.56
N SER A 197 21.97 -4.82 -19.09
CA SER A 197 22.80 -4.45 -20.25
C SER A 197 24.28 -4.25 -19.93
N ILE A 198 24.63 -4.01 -18.66
CA ILE A 198 26.00 -3.73 -18.24
C ILE A 198 26.84 -5.01 -18.23
N ASP A 199 27.98 -5.00 -18.93
CA ASP A 199 28.98 -6.07 -18.89
C ASP A 199 29.71 -6.14 -17.54
N GLU A 200 30.19 -7.34 -17.15
CA GLU A 200 30.88 -7.57 -15.87
C GLU A 200 32.01 -6.56 -15.49
N PRO A 201 32.92 -6.13 -16.39
CA PRO A 201 33.90 -5.09 -16.04
C PRO A 201 33.27 -3.75 -15.65
N HIS A 202 32.16 -3.37 -16.28
CA HIS A 202 31.43 -2.16 -15.94
C HIS A 202 30.66 -2.32 -14.61
N LYS A 203 30.21 -3.54 -14.25
CA LYS A 203 29.65 -3.82 -12.92
C LYS A 203 30.67 -3.69 -11.80
N LEU A 204 31.93 -4.03 -12.06
CA LEU A 204 33.02 -3.84 -11.10
C LEU A 204 33.34 -2.34 -10.90
N LEU A 205 33.28 -1.54 -11.96
CA LEU A 205 33.46 -0.09 -11.90
C LEU A 205 32.30 0.62 -11.17
N LEU A 206 31.09 0.06 -11.25
CA LEU A 206 29.87 0.59 -10.64
C LEU A 206 29.39 -0.32 -9.48
N SER A 207 30.33 -0.84 -8.70
CA SER A 207 30.06 -1.82 -7.63
C SER A 207 29.01 -1.34 -6.62
N GLU A 208 29.08 -0.08 -6.19
CA GLU A 208 28.18 0.52 -5.19
C GLU A 208 26.79 0.76 -5.80
N ILE A 209 26.72 1.21 -7.05
CA ILE A 209 25.43 1.34 -7.76
C ILE A 209 24.79 -0.03 -7.98
N CYS A 210 25.56 -1.06 -8.31
CA CYS A 210 25.06 -2.43 -8.39
C CYS A 210 24.58 -2.95 -7.03
N MET A 211 25.24 -2.59 -5.93
CA MET A 211 24.78 -2.90 -4.57
C MET A 211 23.46 -2.21 -4.27
N LEU A 212 23.32 -0.91 -4.57
CA LEU A 212 22.08 -0.16 -4.44
C LEU A 212 20.95 -0.75 -5.30
N GLY A 213 21.25 -1.16 -6.53
CA GLY A 213 20.30 -1.83 -7.42
C GLY A 213 19.83 -3.18 -6.89
N LYS A 214 20.75 -3.99 -6.36
CA LYS A 214 20.40 -5.24 -5.67
C LYS A 214 19.54 -4.98 -4.45
N LEU A 215 19.89 -3.99 -3.64
CA LEU A 215 19.14 -3.61 -2.46
C LEU A 215 17.70 -3.19 -2.83
N LEU A 216 17.55 -2.39 -3.89
CA LEU A 216 16.24 -2.01 -4.45
C LEU A 216 15.42 -3.24 -4.89
N LEU A 217 16.05 -4.23 -5.53
CA LEU A 217 15.37 -5.45 -5.98
C LEU A 217 15.05 -6.45 -4.85
N VAL A 218 15.84 -6.45 -3.78
CA VAL A 218 15.70 -7.39 -2.66
C VAL A 218 14.68 -6.91 -1.63
N ILE A 219 14.56 -5.59 -1.42
CA ILE A 219 13.56 -5.05 -0.49
C ILE A 219 12.17 -5.30 -1.07
N PRO A 220 11.32 -6.10 -0.41
CA PRO A 220 9.97 -6.33 -0.89
C PRO A 220 9.19 -5.03 -0.79
N ALA A 221 8.86 -4.43 -1.94
CA ALA A 221 8.03 -3.22 -2.01
C ALA A 221 6.63 -3.42 -1.39
N THR A 222 6.20 -4.68 -1.16
CA THR A 222 4.91 -4.99 -0.55
C THR A 222 4.96 -6.19 0.39
N ASN A 223 4.17 -6.13 1.46
CA ASN A 223 3.87 -7.27 2.34
C ASN A 223 2.94 -8.32 1.69
N ALA A 224 2.68 -8.26 0.39
CA ALA A 224 1.78 -9.19 -0.28
C ALA A 224 2.25 -10.66 -0.15
N ALA A 225 3.57 -10.88 -0.13
CA ALA A 225 4.15 -12.20 0.09
C ALA A 225 3.84 -12.74 1.50
N SER A 226 3.94 -11.90 2.53
CA SER A 226 3.63 -12.30 3.90
C SER A 226 2.13 -12.48 4.10
N GLU A 227 1.28 -11.61 3.54
CA GLU A 227 -0.18 -11.75 3.55
C GLU A 227 -0.66 -13.05 2.88
N ARG A 228 -0.06 -13.42 1.75
CA ARG A 228 -0.33 -14.71 1.09
C ARG A 228 0.03 -15.87 2.01
N SER A 229 1.18 -15.80 2.68
CA SER A 229 1.60 -16.81 3.66
C SER A 229 0.68 -16.88 4.88
N PHE A 230 0.21 -15.74 5.41
CA PHE A 230 -0.76 -15.72 6.52
C PHE A 230 -2.14 -16.22 6.12
N SER A 231 -2.58 -15.93 4.89
CA SER A 231 -3.83 -16.46 4.34
C SER A 231 -3.76 -17.99 4.18
N ALA A 232 -2.65 -18.50 3.64
CA ALA A 232 -2.35 -19.93 3.63
C ALA A 232 -2.32 -20.51 5.05
N LEU A 233 -1.68 -19.82 6.00
CA LEU A 233 -1.61 -20.25 7.39
C LEU A 233 -3.00 -20.36 8.02
N LYS A 234 -3.89 -19.41 7.76
CA LYS A 234 -5.28 -19.44 8.23
C LYS A 234 -6.07 -20.63 7.67
N ARG A 235 -5.75 -21.09 6.45
CA ARG A 235 -6.36 -22.29 5.86
C ARG A 235 -5.80 -23.58 6.46
N VAL A 236 -4.51 -23.62 6.75
CA VAL A 236 -3.84 -24.81 7.32
C VAL A 236 -4.13 -24.97 8.82
N LYS A 237 -4.11 -23.86 9.58
CA LYS A 237 -4.35 -23.79 11.02
C LYS A 237 -5.82 -23.48 11.30
N THR A 238 -6.64 -24.52 11.21
CA THR A 238 -8.07 -24.45 11.57
C THR A 238 -8.29 -24.70 13.06
N TYR A 239 -9.49 -24.40 13.57
CA TYR A 239 -9.87 -24.60 14.96
C TYR A 239 -9.57 -26.04 15.46
N LEU A 240 -9.88 -27.05 14.64
CA LEU A 240 -9.62 -28.47 14.95
C LEU A 240 -8.13 -28.83 14.93
N ARG A 241 -7.27 -27.98 14.38
CA ARG A 241 -5.81 -28.17 14.26
C ARG A 241 -5.01 -27.16 15.09
N ALA A 242 -5.66 -26.44 16.00
CA ALA A 242 -5.04 -25.34 16.75
C ALA A 242 -3.85 -25.77 17.63
N THR A 243 -3.82 -27.04 18.06
CA THR A 243 -2.77 -27.63 18.92
C THR A 243 -1.60 -28.24 18.15
N THR A 244 -1.52 -28.03 16.83
CA THR A 244 -0.41 -28.54 16.02
C THR A 244 0.88 -27.81 16.38
N GLY A 245 1.95 -28.54 16.75
CA GLY A 245 3.26 -27.97 17.05
C GLY A 245 3.93 -27.33 15.83
N ASP A 246 4.79 -26.33 16.08
CA ASP A 246 5.38 -25.46 15.05
C ASP A 246 6.13 -26.23 13.96
N ALA A 247 6.86 -27.28 14.33
CA ALA A 247 7.56 -28.13 13.36
C ALA A 247 6.58 -28.72 12.33
N ARG A 248 5.49 -29.36 12.78
CA ARG A 248 4.50 -29.96 11.88
C ARG A 248 3.75 -28.90 11.06
N LEU A 249 3.49 -27.74 11.65
CA LEU A 249 2.86 -26.61 10.98
C LEU A 249 3.72 -26.11 9.81
N ASN A 250 5.03 -25.93 10.03
CA ASN A 250 5.95 -25.50 8.98
C ASN A 250 5.99 -26.47 7.79
N HIS A 251 6.10 -27.78 8.05
CA HIS A 251 6.06 -28.78 6.97
C HIS A 251 4.75 -28.73 6.17
N LEU A 252 3.60 -28.62 6.85
CA LEU A 252 2.30 -28.47 6.19
C LEU A 252 2.20 -27.18 5.38
N MET A 253 2.78 -26.08 5.88
CA MET A 253 2.83 -24.81 5.17
C MET A 253 3.66 -24.91 3.89
N THR A 254 4.84 -25.54 3.95
CA THR A 254 5.67 -25.78 2.76
C THR A 254 4.92 -26.59 1.70
N LEU A 255 4.24 -27.67 2.12
CA LEU A 255 3.42 -28.49 1.22
C LEU A 255 2.23 -27.70 0.63
N HIS A 256 1.60 -26.83 1.42
CA HIS A 256 0.46 -26.04 0.94
C HIS A 256 0.87 -24.95 -0.05
N VAL A 257 1.99 -24.27 0.20
CA VAL A 257 2.51 -23.19 -0.66
C VAL A 257 3.09 -23.75 -1.95
N HIS A 258 3.75 -24.91 -1.89
CA HIS A 258 4.38 -25.55 -3.05
C HIS A 258 3.58 -26.70 -3.66
N ARG A 259 2.26 -26.71 -3.45
CA ARG A 259 1.37 -27.77 -3.95
C ARG A 259 1.53 -28.06 -5.44
N ASP A 260 1.80 -27.05 -6.26
CA ASP A 260 1.93 -27.21 -7.72
C ASP A 260 3.31 -27.77 -8.14
N ARG A 261 4.28 -27.80 -7.22
CA ARG A 261 5.64 -28.34 -7.43
C ARG A 261 5.84 -29.74 -6.86
N THR A 262 4.85 -30.26 -6.13
CA THR A 262 4.87 -31.57 -5.45
C THR A 262 3.73 -32.43 -5.92
#